data_AF-A0A3M2I5B7-F1
#
_entry.id   AF-A0A3M2I5B7-F1
#
_cell.length_a   1.000
_cell.length_b   1.000
_cell.length_c   1.000
_cell.angle_alpha   90.00
_cell.angle_beta   90.00
_cell.angle_gamma   90.00
#
_symmetry.space_group_name_H-M   'P 1'
#
loop_
_entity.id
_entity.type
_entity.pdbx_description
1 polymer ?
#
loop_
_entity_poly.entity_id
_entity_poly.type
_entity_poly.pdbx_seq_one_letter_code
_entity_poly.pdbx_strand_id
1 'polypeptide(L)'
;MKITLSDTPLLTPQQIGELASTLDLLHKRTLTAIERLNKDIATRKQQIAARWKSAPGIGAGEVARFAEHETVSTVREIKDNSKAELDNILKDAGAPHAQLIGQRQFYDSPAKVLGRAAQGDPKRTEYLQQLQHAGPAELGHMAQVAVDTRNVALASAVLSLIDRMPSKDRPVGPAELASAMKQDDFLKV
;
A
#
# COMPACT_ATOMS: atom_id res chain seq x y z
N MET A 1 7.71 7.58 -23.47
CA MET A 1 6.64 7.64 -22.45
C MET A 1 6.71 9.01 -21.79
N LYS A 2 5.59 9.75 -21.67
CA LYS A 2 5.58 11.02 -20.92
C LYS A 2 5.51 10.69 -19.42
N ILE A 3 6.40 11.28 -18.64
CA ILE A 3 6.37 11.16 -17.18
C ILE A 3 5.44 12.25 -16.66
N THR A 4 4.39 11.87 -15.92
CA THR A 4 3.55 12.81 -15.18
C THR A 4 4.19 13.03 -13.82
N LEU A 5 4.53 14.27 -13.51
CA LEU A 5 5.07 14.63 -12.19
C LEU A 5 3.92 14.72 -11.19
N SER A 6 4.15 14.25 -9.96
CA SER A 6 3.20 14.35 -8.85
C SER A 6 3.89 14.99 -7.65
N ASP A 7 3.15 15.77 -6.87
CA ASP A 7 3.65 16.43 -5.65
C ASP A 7 3.72 15.47 -4.45
N THR A 8 3.81 14.16 -4.70
CA THR A 8 3.88 13.17 -3.62
C THR A 8 5.28 13.17 -3.02
N PRO A 9 5.44 13.44 -1.71
CA PRO A 9 6.75 13.35 -1.07
C PRO A 9 7.26 11.91 -1.10
N LEU A 10 8.57 11.75 -1.31
CA LEU A 10 9.23 10.46 -1.17
C LEU A 10 9.29 10.09 0.32
N LEU A 11 8.70 8.94 0.67
CA LEU A 11 8.72 8.40 2.03
C LEU A 11 9.78 7.33 2.17
N THR A 12 10.36 7.23 3.37
CA THR A 12 11.25 6.13 3.77
C THR A 12 10.46 4.84 4.04
N PRO A 13 11.10 3.66 3.98
CA PRO A 13 10.44 2.39 4.32
C PRO A 13 9.81 2.40 5.73
N GLN A 14 10.43 3.08 6.69
CA GLN A 14 9.88 3.25 8.03
C GLN A 14 8.55 4.03 8.02
N GLN A 15 8.52 5.18 7.35
CA GLN A 15 7.31 6.00 7.23
C GLN A 15 6.19 5.27 6.49
N ILE A 16 6.54 4.46 5.48
CA ILE A 16 5.59 3.58 4.79
C ILE A 16 5.00 2.55 5.77
N GLY A 17 5.84 1.92 6.60
CA GLY A 17 5.40 0.99 7.64
C GLY A 17 4.49 1.64 8.70
N GLU A 18 4.76 2.87 9.10
CA GLU A 18 3.93 3.64 10.05
C GLU A 18 2.54 3.95 9.46
N LEU A 19 2.49 4.36 8.18
CA LEU A 19 1.22 4.59 7.47
C LEU A 19 0.42 3.29 7.30
N ALA A 20 1.09 2.19 6.94
CA ALA A 20 0.45 0.88 6.82
C ALA A 20 -0.12 0.40 8.17
N SER A 21 0.61 0.61 9.26
CA SER A 21 0.15 0.29 10.62
C SER A 21 -1.06 1.14 11.01
N THR A 22 -1.07 2.42 10.65
CA THR A 22 -2.21 3.32 10.88
C THR A 22 -3.45 2.84 10.14
N LEU A 23 -3.31 2.40 8.88
CA LEU A 23 -4.41 1.82 8.12
C LEU A 23 -4.91 0.51 8.72
N ASP A 24 -4.03 -0.36 9.23
CA ASP A 24 -4.42 -1.60 9.90
C ASP A 24 -5.22 -1.32 11.18
N LEU A 25 -4.82 -0.31 11.96
CA LEU A 25 -5.58 0.13 13.13
C LEU A 25 -6.98 0.65 12.74
N LEU A 26 -7.08 1.46 11.68
CA LEU A 26 -8.36 1.94 11.16
C LEU A 26 -9.24 0.79 10.64
N HIS A 27 -8.63 -0.21 9.99
CA HIS A 27 -9.32 -1.41 9.53
C HIS A 27 -9.90 -2.20 10.72
N LYS A 28 -9.09 -2.46 11.76
CA LYS A 28 -9.55 -3.11 12.99
C LYS A 28 -10.68 -2.34 13.68
N ARG A 29 -10.59 -1.01 13.74
CA ARG A 29 -11.66 -0.15 14.27
C ARG A 29 -12.95 -0.29 13.45
N THR A 30 -12.84 -0.34 12.12
CA THR A 30 -13.97 -0.56 11.22
C THR A 30 -14.65 -1.90 11.47
N LEU A 31 -13.88 -2.98 11.57
CA LEU A 31 -14.42 -4.32 11.85
C LEU A 31 -15.15 -4.35 13.19
N THR A 32 -14.54 -3.78 14.24
CA THR A 32 -15.15 -3.70 15.58
C THR A 32 -16.47 -2.93 15.55
N ALA A 33 -16.54 -1.81 14.80
CA ALA A 33 -17.76 -1.05 14.64
C ALA A 33 -18.85 -1.85 13.91
N ILE A 34 -18.50 -2.57 12.84
CA ILE A 34 -19.42 -3.44 12.10
C ILE A 34 -19.97 -4.56 13.00
N GLU A 35 -19.11 -5.22 13.78
CA GLU A 35 -19.51 -6.26 14.72
C GLU A 35 -20.48 -5.73 15.77
N ARG A 36 -20.19 -4.56 16.35
CA ARG A 36 -21.08 -3.88 17.30
C ARG A 36 -22.45 -3.59 16.68
N LEU A 37 -22.48 -2.99 15.49
CA LEU A 37 -23.74 -2.66 14.80
C LEU A 37 -24.57 -3.91 14.47
N ASN A 38 -23.92 -5.00 14.07
CA ASN A 38 -24.59 -6.28 13.84
C ASN A 38 -25.20 -6.85 15.14
N LYS A 39 -24.48 -6.76 16.26
CA LYS A 39 -24.98 -7.15 17.58
C LYS A 39 -26.16 -6.29 18.03
N ASP A 40 -26.09 -4.98 17.81
CA ASP A 40 -27.17 -4.04 18.12
C ASP A 40 -28.43 -4.37 17.31
N ILE A 41 -28.28 -4.62 16.01
CA ILE A 41 -29.38 -5.05 15.13
C ILE A 41 -30.00 -6.36 15.63
N ALA A 42 -29.18 -7.37 15.97
CA ALA A 42 -29.67 -8.65 16.47
C ALA A 42 -30.45 -8.49 17.78
N THR A 43 -29.92 -7.68 18.70
CA THR A 43 -30.55 -7.39 20.00
C THR A 43 -31.89 -6.68 19.81
N ARG A 44 -31.95 -5.67 18.93
CA ARG A 44 -33.20 -4.94 18.63
C ARG A 44 -34.25 -5.84 17.98
N LYS A 45 -33.86 -6.72 17.06
CA LYS A 45 -34.76 -7.73 16.48
C LYS A 45 -35.37 -8.64 17.53
N GLN A 46 -34.58 -9.10 18.51
CA GLN A 46 -35.08 -9.92 19.61
C GLN A 46 -36.05 -9.14 20.52
N GLN A 47 -35.74 -7.87 20.84
CA GLN A 47 -36.62 -7.01 21.63
C GLN A 47 -37.97 -6.77 20.94
N ILE A 48 -37.96 -6.46 19.64
CA ILE A 48 -39.17 -6.25 18.83
C ILE A 48 -40.01 -7.54 18.80
N ALA A 49 -39.39 -8.69 18.53
CA ALA A 49 -40.07 -9.98 18.50
C ALA A 49 -40.71 -10.32 19.87
N ALA A 50 -39.99 -10.10 20.97
CA ALA A 50 -40.52 -10.32 22.32
C ALA A 50 -41.71 -9.39 22.63
N ARG A 51 -41.61 -8.11 22.27
CA ARG A 51 -42.66 -7.11 22.50
C ARG A 51 -43.96 -7.45 21.78
N TRP A 52 -43.87 -7.80 20.50
CA TRP A 52 -45.04 -8.15 19.69
C TRP A 52 -45.64 -9.51 20.06
N LYS A 53 -44.83 -10.47 20.52
CA LYS A 53 -45.33 -11.75 21.07
C LYS A 53 -46.22 -11.56 22.30
N SER A 54 -45.97 -10.52 23.09
CA SER A 54 -46.76 -10.18 24.29
C SER A 54 -47.90 -9.18 24.04
N ALA A 55 -48.15 -8.77 22.79
CA ALA A 55 -49.14 -7.73 22.49
C ALA A 55 -50.58 -8.26 22.66
N PRO A 56 -51.38 -7.72 23.59
CA PRO A 56 -52.76 -8.14 23.79
C PRO A 56 -53.67 -7.61 22.68
N GLY A 57 -54.59 -8.44 22.19
CA GLY A 57 -55.70 -8.02 21.32
C GLY A 57 -55.39 -7.87 19.82
N ILE A 58 -54.26 -8.38 19.31
CA ILE A 58 -53.86 -8.28 17.90
C ILE A 58 -53.77 -9.69 17.28
N GLY A 59 -54.29 -9.86 16.06
CA GLY A 59 -54.24 -11.15 15.35
C GLY A 59 -52.83 -11.52 14.87
N ALA A 60 -52.50 -12.82 14.79
CA ALA A 60 -51.15 -13.29 14.49
C ALA A 60 -50.54 -12.74 13.18
N GLY A 61 -51.37 -12.51 12.15
CA GLY A 61 -50.93 -11.90 10.88
C GLY A 61 -50.61 -10.40 11.00
N GLU A 62 -51.33 -9.68 11.85
CA GLU A 62 -51.07 -8.26 12.12
C GLU A 62 -49.83 -8.08 13.01
N VAL A 63 -49.64 -8.95 13.99
CA VAL A 63 -48.44 -9.03 14.83
C VAL A 63 -47.18 -9.19 13.98
N ALA A 64 -47.20 -10.11 13.00
CA ALA A 64 -46.07 -10.32 12.10
C ALA A 64 -45.76 -9.09 11.25
N ARG A 65 -46.80 -8.45 10.66
CA ARG A 65 -46.64 -7.25 9.83
C ARG A 65 -46.08 -6.07 10.62
N PHE A 66 -46.56 -5.84 11.83
CA PHE A 66 -46.08 -4.74 12.67
C PHE A 66 -44.66 -4.98 13.19
N ALA A 67 -44.33 -6.22 13.58
CA ALA A 67 -42.98 -6.59 13.98
C ALA A 67 -41.97 -6.41 12.83
N GLU A 68 -42.36 -6.77 11.61
CA GLU A 68 -41.53 -6.57 10.41
C GLU A 68 -41.32 -5.09 10.10
N HIS A 69 -42.40 -4.29 10.08
CA HIS A 69 -42.31 -2.85 9.80
C HIS A 69 -41.43 -2.12 10.82
N GLU A 70 -41.59 -2.42 12.10
CA GLU A 70 -40.74 -1.84 13.14
C GLU A 70 -39.29 -2.30 13.00
N THR A 71 -39.05 -3.58 12.71
CA THR A 71 -37.69 -4.11 12.50
C THR A 71 -36.99 -3.36 11.37
N VAL A 72 -37.68 -3.12 10.25
CA VAL A 72 -37.13 -2.37 9.12
C VAL A 72 -36.82 -0.93 9.52
N SER A 73 -37.73 -0.26 10.25
CA SER A 73 -37.52 1.11 10.74
C SER A 73 -36.30 1.21 11.66
N THR A 74 -36.22 0.35 12.67
CA THR A 74 -35.12 0.35 13.64
C THR A 74 -33.78 0.01 12.99
N VAL A 75 -33.74 -0.95 12.06
CA VAL A 75 -32.51 -1.24 11.30
C VAL A 75 -32.09 -0.04 10.45
N ARG A 76 -33.05 0.68 9.86
CA ARG A 76 -32.77 1.90 9.10
C ARG A 76 -32.21 3.00 10.00
N GLU A 77 -32.79 3.22 11.17
CA GLU A 77 -32.30 4.18 12.17
C GLU A 77 -30.88 3.85 12.63
N ILE A 78 -30.57 2.58 12.93
CA ILE A 78 -29.21 2.16 13.30
C ILE A 78 -28.23 2.46 12.17
N LYS A 79 -28.60 2.14 10.93
CA LYS A 79 -27.78 2.45 9.75
C LYS A 79 -27.55 3.96 9.63
N ASP A 80 -28.61 4.76 9.72
CA ASP A 80 -28.53 6.22 9.57
C ASP A 80 -27.67 6.84 10.68
N ASN A 81 -27.80 6.38 11.92
CA ASN A 81 -26.96 6.82 13.04
C ASN A 81 -25.49 6.40 12.88
N SER A 82 -25.23 5.24 12.28
CA SER A 82 -23.87 4.74 12.05
C SER A 82 -23.16 5.36 10.84
N LYS A 83 -23.89 6.03 9.94
CA LYS A 83 -23.29 6.63 8.72
C LYS A 83 -22.19 7.63 9.05
N ALA A 84 -22.41 8.50 10.03
CA ALA A 84 -21.43 9.52 10.42
C ALA A 84 -20.14 8.89 10.98
N GLU A 85 -20.28 7.84 11.80
CA GLU A 85 -19.16 7.08 12.35
C GLU A 85 -18.34 6.41 11.24
N LEU A 86 -19.00 5.70 10.31
CA LEU A 86 -18.33 5.03 9.19
C LEU A 86 -17.70 6.01 8.20
N ASP A 87 -18.36 7.13 7.92
CA ASP A 87 -17.83 8.19 7.04
C ASP A 87 -16.57 8.83 7.63
N ASN A 88 -16.54 9.07 8.94
CA ASN A 88 -15.34 9.56 9.62
C ASN A 88 -14.18 8.57 9.51
N ILE A 89 -14.43 7.27 9.71
CA ILE A 89 -13.39 6.25 9.56
C ILE A 89 -12.85 6.19 8.12
N LEU A 90 -13.72 6.33 7.11
CA LEU A 90 -13.34 6.40 5.70
C LEU A 90 -12.49 7.63 5.39
N LYS A 91 -12.85 8.80 5.93
CA LYS A 91 -12.09 10.04 5.78
C LYS A 91 -10.70 9.93 6.42
N ASP A 92 -10.63 9.35 7.62
CA ASP A 92 -9.36 9.10 8.33
C ASP A 92 -8.43 8.18 7.53
N ALA A 93 -9.00 7.22 6.77
CA ALA A 93 -8.23 6.28 5.96
C ALA A 93 -7.77 6.86 4.61
N GLY A 94 -8.46 7.88 4.08
CA GLY A 94 -8.22 8.40 2.73
C GLY A 94 -6.81 9.00 2.54
N ALA A 95 -6.37 9.84 3.47
CA ALA A 95 -5.05 10.48 3.43
C ALA A 95 -3.88 9.48 3.49
N PRO A 96 -3.79 8.58 4.49
CA PRO A 96 -2.70 7.60 4.56
C PRO A 96 -2.71 6.63 3.37
N HIS A 97 -3.90 6.24 2.88
CA HIS A 97 -4.02 5.40 1.70
C HIS A 97 -3.50 6.08 0.42
N ALA A 98 -3.86 7.34 0.19
CA ALA A 98 -3.39 8.11 -0.96
C ALA A 98 -1.86 8.26 -0.95
N GLN A 99 -1.27 8.53 0.23
CA GLN A 99 0.18 8.64 0.39
C GLN A 99 0.89 7.33 0.06
N LEU A 100 0.38 6.18 0.51
CA LEU A 100 0.94 4.87 0.19
C LEU A 100 0.85 4.52 -1.30
N ILE A 101 -0.28 4.77 -1.95
CA ILE A 101 -0.41 4.56 -3.39
C ILE A 101 0.61 5.41 -4.16
N GLY A 102 0.80 6.66 -3.73
CA GLY A 102 1.78 7.56 -4.31
C GLY A 102 3.22 7.07 -4.18
N GLN A 103 3.54 6.19 -3.22
CA GLN A 103 4.89 5.62 -3.09
C GLN A 103 5.21 4.57 -4.16
N ARG A 104 4.20 3.94 -4.79
CA ARG A 104 4.42 2.88 -5.79
C ARG A 104 5.38 3.31 -6.90
N GLN A 105 5.27 4.55 -7.38
CA GLN A 105 6.12 5.06 -8.46
C GLN A 105 7.63 5.08 -8.11
N PHE A 106 7.96 5.12 -6.82
CA PHE A 106 9.33 5.21 -6.31
C PHE A 106 9.95 3.84 -5.98
N TYR A 107 9.12 2.83 -5.75
CA TYR A 107 9.54 1.49 -5.30
C TYR A 107 9.11 0.37 -6.27
N ASP A 108 8.48 0.68 -7.41
CA ASP A 108 8.00 -0.30 -8.39
C ASP A 108 9.09 -1.15 -9.05
N SER A 109 10.34 -0.69 -9.04
CA SER A 109 11.46 -1.37 -9.69
C SER A 109 12.73 -1.31 -8.82
N PRO A 110 13.43 -2.46 -8.63
CA PRO A 110 14.71 -2.51 -7.94
C PRO A 110 15.74 -1.54 -8.56
N ALA A 111 15.72 -1.39 -9.90
CA ALA A 111 16.63 -0.52 -10.62
C ALA A 111 16.40 0.96 -10.28
N LYS A 112 15.16 1.39 -10.05
CA LYS A 112 14.86 2.76 -9.60
C LYS A 112 15.33 3.02 -8.17
N VAL A 113 15.14 2.04 -7.28
CA VAL A 113 15.62 2.13 -5.90
C VAL A 113 17.15 2.20 -5.87
N LEU A 114 17.83 1.32 -6.60
CA LEU A 114 19.29 1.33 -6.73
C LEU A 114 19.81 2.64 -7.35
N GLY A 115 19.17 3.10 -8.41
CA GLY A 115 19.52 4.36 -9.07
C GLY A 115 19.37 5.57 -8.14
N ARG A 116 18.42 5.54 -7.20
CA ARG A 116 18.24 6.58 -6.18
C ARG A 116 19.23 6.46 -5.02
N ALA A 117 19.53 5.24 -4.57
CA ALA A 117 20.35 4.99 -3.39
C ALA A 117 21.76 5.62 -3.47
N ALA A 118 22.33 5.69 -4.67
CA ALA A 118 23.63 6.34 -4.92
C ALA A 118 23.51 7.72 -5.59
N GLN A 119 22.34 8.37 -5.53
CA GLN A 119 22.16 9.69 -6.11
C GLN A 119 22.85 10.75 -5.24
N GLY A 120 23.80 11.49 -5.83
CA GLY A 120 24.59 12.50 -5.12
C GLY A 120 25.86 11.97 -4.46
N ASP A 121 26.17 10.67 -4.57
CA ASP A 121 27.45 10.11 -4.09
C ASP A 121 28.59 10.45 -5.07
N PRO A 122 29.66 11.14 -4.63
CA PRO A 122 30.83 11.41 -5.46
C PRO A 122 31.45 10.14 -6.08
N LYS A 123 31.46 9.02 -5.35
CA LYS A 123 32.03 7.75 -5.83
C LYS A 123 31.28 7.21 -7.04
N ARG A 124 29.96 7.43 -7.12
CA ARG A 124 29.20 7.04 -8.31
C ARG A 124 29.69 7.79 -9.54
N THR A 125 29.98 9.08 -9.40
CA THR A 125 30.51 9.90 -10.49
C THR A 125 31.89 9.42 -10.93
N GLU A 126 32.77 9.09 -9.99
CA GLU A 126 34.09 8.53 -10.27
C GLU A 126 33.99 7.20 -11.02
N TYR A 127 33.18 6.25 -10.54
CA TYR A 127 32.98 4.97 -11.23
C TYR A 127 32.35 5.14 -12.61
N LEU A 128 31.43 6.09 -12.78
CA LEU A 128 30.86 6.40 -14.09
C LEU A 128 31.91 6.90 -15.08
N GLN A 129 32.86 7.73 -14.63
CA GLN A 129 33.96 8.22 -15.47
C GLN A 129 34.95 7.10 -15.80
N GLN A 130 35.32 6.28 -14.80
CA GLN A 130 36.25 5.16 -15.00
C GLN A 130 35.71 4.10 -15.97
N LEU A 131 34.40 3.84 -15.92
CA LEU A 131 33.74 2.79 -16.72
C LEU A 131 33.12 3.33 -18.02
N GLN A 132 33.29 4.61 -18.35
CA GLN A 132 32.64 5.24 -19.51
C GLN A 132 32.98 4.56 -20.85
N HIS A 133 34.18 3.98 -20.95
CA HIS A 133 34.69 3.28 -22.14
C HIS A 133 34.78 1.77 -21.94
N ALA A 134 34.26 1.24 -20.84
CA ALA A 134 34.31 -0.18 -20.53
C ALA A 134 33.43 -0.98 -21.51
N GLY A 135 33.95 -2.13 -21.96
CA GLY A 135 33.20 -3.04 -22.84
C GLY A 135 32.10 -3.83 -22.09
N PRO A 136 31.22 -4.54 -22.82
CA PRO A 136 30.17 -5.36 -22.21
C PRO A 136 30.71 -6.37 -21.18
N ALA A 137 31.84 -7.04 -21.49
CA ALA A 137 32.43 -8.03 -20.58
C ALA A 137 32.92 -7.40 -19.27
N GLU A 138 33.57 -6.24 -19.34
CA GLU A 138 34.07 -5.51 -18.16
C GLU A 138 32.91 -4.99 -17.30
N LEU A 139 31.85 -4.45 -17.92
CA LEU A 139 30.64 -4.04 -17.21
C LEU A 139 29.96 -5.22 -16.51
N GLY A 140 29.91 -6.40 -17.14
CA GLY A 140 29.41 -7.62 -16.53
C GLY A 140 30.25 -8.06 -15.32
N HIS A 141 31.57 -7.98 -15.42
CA HIS A 141 32.46 -8.31 -14.31
C HIS A 141 32.31 -7.30 -13.15
N MET A 142 32.26 -6.01 -13.45
CA MET A 142 32.06 -4.95 -12.44
C MET A 142 30.68 -5.02 -11.79
N ALA A 143 29.65 -5.43 -12.53
CA ALA A 143 28.35 -5.76 -11.95
C ALA A 143 28.45 -6.88 -10.91
N GLN A 144 29.15 -7.97 -11.22
CA GLN A 144 29.35 -9.07 -10.28
C GLN A 144 30.13 -8.62 -9.04
N VAL A 145 31.23 -7.87 -9.22
CA VAL A 145 32.01 -7.30 -8.12
C VAL A 145 31.14 -6.40 -7.23
N ALA A 146 30.26 -5.59 -7.82
CA ALA A 146 29.37 -4.72 -7.06
C ALA A 146 28.39 -5.52 -6.20
N VAL A 147 27.85 -6.63 -6.71
CA VAL A 147 26.97 -7.55 -5.98
C VAL A 147 27.72 -8.22 -4.82
N ASP A 148 28.89 -8.78 -5.09
CA ASP A 148 29.67 -9.52 -4.08
C ASP A 148 30.18 -8.60 -2.95
N THR A 149 30.52 -7.35 -3.28
CA THR A 149 31.01 -6.35 -2.32
C THR A 149 29.90 -5.48 -1.72
N ARG A 150 28.65 -5.66 -2.17
CA ARG A 150 27.50 -4.79 -1.85
C ARG A 150 27.77 -3.29 -2.08
N ASN A 151 28.56 -2.97 -3.09
CA ASN A 151 28.91 -1.58 -3.41
C ASN A 151 27.79 -0.93 -4.24
N VAL A 152 26.94 -0.17 -3.56
CA VAL A 152 25.79 0.53 -4.16
C VAL A 152 26.22 1.55 -5.21
N ALA A 153 27.26 2.34 -4.94
CA ALA A 153 27.75 3.36 -5.87
C ALA A 153 28.25 2.77 -7.19
N LEU A 154 28.98 1.66 -7.13
CA LEU A 154 29.46 0.92 -8.30
C LEU A 154 28.29 0.30 -9.08
N ALA A 155 27.37 -0.38 -8.38
CA ALA A 155 26.21 -1.00 -9.02
C ALA A 155 25.32 0.04 -9.73
N SER A 156 25.08 1.21 -9.12
CA SER A 156 24.29 2.29 -9.74
C SER A 156 25.00 2.95 -10.93
N ALA A 157 26.33 3.02 -10.91
CA ALA A 157 27.13 3.47 -12.05
C ALA A 157 27.02 2.49 -13.22
N VAL A 158 27.24 1.20 -12.96
CA VAL A 158 27.10 0.13 -13.96
C VAL A 158 25.69 0.07 -14.52
N LEU A 159 24.66 0.17 -13.67
CA LEU A 159 23.26 0.23 -14.09
C LEU A 159 23.00 1.36 -15.10
N SER A 160 23.57 2.54 -14.85
CA SER A 160 23.39 3.73 -15.70
C SER A 160 24.09 3.58 -17.05
N LEU A 161 25.19 2.82 -17.12
CA LEU A 161 25.90 2.52 -18.36
C LEU A 161 25.19 1.43 -19.16
N ILE A 162 24.76 0.35 -18.51
CA ILE A 162 24.02 -0.75 -19.14
C ILE A 162 22.70 -0.25 -19.75
N ASP A 163 22.01 0.68 -19.08
CA ASP A 163 20.74 1.20 -19.60
C ASP A 163 20.91 2.03 -20.89
N ARG A 164 22.09 2.60 -21.13
CA ARG A 164 22.43 3.28 -22.40
C ARG A 164 22.74 2.33 -23.54
N MET A 165 23.07 1.07 -23.23
CA MET A 165 23.43 0.08 -24.25
C MET A 165 22.18 -0.52 -24.93
N PRO A 166 22.27 -0.92 -26.21
CA PRO A 166 21.22 -1.69 -26.87
C PRO A 166 20.95 -2.99 -26.10
N SER A 167 19.68 -3.40 -25.97
CA SER A 167 19.30 -4.56 -25.16
C SER A 167 20.02 -5.87 -25.51
N LYS A 168 20.46 -6.02 -26.78
CA LYS A 168 21.18 -7.21 -27.26
C LYS A 168 22.63 -7.29 -26.79
N ASP A 169 23.23 -6.14 -26.49
CA ASP A 169 24.64 -6.02 -26.13
C ASP A 169 24.83 -5.89 -24.60
N ARG A 170 23.75 -5.96 -23.83
CA ARG A 170 23.77 -5.84 -22.38
C ARG A 170 24.31 -7.13 -21.76
N PRO A 171 25.37 -7.07 -20.95
CA PRO A 171 25.95 -8.26 -20.30
C PRO A 171 25.07 -8.81 -19.16
N VAL A 172 24.32 -7.94 -18.48
CA VAL A 172 23.36 -8.29 -17.42
C VAL A 172 22.11 -7.42 -17.53
N GLY A 173 20.96 -7.97 -17.13
CA GLY A 173 19.72 -7.21 -17.11
C GLY A 173 19.74 -6.10 -16.03
N PRO A 174 19.27 -4.87 -16.30
CA PRO A 174 19.17 -3.81 -15.29
C PRO A 174 18.38 -4.24 -14.04
N ALA A 175 17.28 -4.96 -14.23
CA ALA A 175 16.45 -5.49 -13.14
C ALA A 175 17.13 -6.65 -12.41
N GLU A 176 17.90 -7.47 -13.11
CA GLU A 176 18.63 -8.61 -12.55
C GLU A 176 19.76 -8.14 -11.63
N LEU A 177 20.59 -7.20 -12.11
CA LEU A 177 21.64 -6.55 -11.31
C LEU A 177 21.07 -5.90 -10.05
N ALA A 178 19.99 -5.11 -10.21
CA ALA A 178 19.40 -4.41 -9.09
C ALA A 178 18.70 -5.35 -8.09
N SER A 179 18.15 -6.48 -8.54
CA SER A 179 17.60 -7.52 -7.67
C SER A 179 18.70 -8.26 -6.92
N ALA A 180 19.83 -8.54 -7.57
CA ALA A 180 20.99 -9.20 -6.97
C ALA A 180 21.63 -8.36 -5.85
N MET A 181 21.58 -7.02 -5.97
CA MET A 181 22.04 -6.10 -4.94
C MET A 181 21.21 -6.13 -3.65
N LYS A 182 20.00 -6.72 -3.66
CA LYS A 182 19.14 -6.92 -2.48
C LYS A 182 19.05 -5.67 -1.59
N GLN A 183 18.75 -4.52 -2.19
CA GLN A 183 18.66 -3.26 -1.46
C GLN A 183 17.55 -3.33 -0.39
N ASP A 184 17.91 -3.02 0.85
CA ASP A 184 17.02 -3.03 2.01
C ASP A 184 15.73 -2.24 1.77
N ASP A 185 15.83 -1.08 1.12
CA ASP A 185 14.71 -0.19 0.83
C ASP A 185 13.69 -0.80 -0.13
N PHE A 186 14.12 -1.70 -1.03
CA PHE A 186 13.21 -2.42 -1.91
C PHE A 186 12.63 -3.67 -1.22
N LEU A 187 13.40 -4.32 -0.34
CA LEU A 187 12.93 -5.51 0.37
C LEU A 187 11.94 -5.21 1.49
N LYS A 188 11.97 -4.00 2.06
CA LYS A 188 11.14 -3.58 3.20
C LYS A 188 9.80 -2.92 2.81
N VAL A 189 9.58 -2.65 1.53
CA VAL A 189 8.38 -1.98 0.98
C VAL A 189 7.56 -2.99 0.18
#